data_AF-A0AAN7AKV4-F1
#
_entry.id   AF-A0AAN7AKV4-F1
#
_cell.length_a   1.000
_cell.length_b   1.000
_cell.length_c   1.000
_cell.angle_alpha   90.00
_cell.angle_beta   90.00
_cell.angle_gamma   90.00
#
_symmetry.space_group_name_H-M   'P 1'
#
loop_
_entity.id
_entity.type
_entity.pdbx_description
1 polymer ?
#
loop_
_entity_poly.entity_id
_entity_poly.type
_entity_poly.pdbx_seq_one_letter_code
_entity_poly.pdbx_strand_id
1 'polypeptide(L)'
;MRLLKRNDTGDFGLTDDIPDDQVPPYAILSHTWGDGEVLFRDIMDGTYKSKAGYAKIRYCGDQAAHDGLNFFWVDTCCIDKSNSAELQDALNSMFRWYRNAAKCYVYLTDVS
;
A
#
# COMPACT_ATOMS: atom_id res chain seq x y z
N MET A 1 -10.49 -5.85 2.06
CA MET A 1 -9.15 -5.23 2.13
C MET A 1 -9.15 -3.88 1.43
N ARG A 2 -8.31 -2.91 1.85
CA ARG A 2 -8.14 -1.62 1.15
C ARG A 2 -6.90 -1.59 0.27
N LEU A 3 -6.95 -0.84 -0.82
CA LEU A 3 -5.82 -0.59 -1.73
C LEU A 3 -5.54 0.91 -1.83
N LEU A 4 -4.30 1.27 -2.17
CA LEU A 4 -3.98 2.61 -2.65
C LEU A 4 -4.27 2.72 -4.14
N LYS A 5 -4.76 3.89 -4.54
CA LYS A 5 -4.90 4.30 -5.93
C LYS A 5 -4.23 5.65 -6.14
N ARG A 6 -3.62 5.83 -7.31
CA ARG A 6 -3.15 7.14 -7.76
C ARG A 6 -4.31 7.88 -8.42
N ASN A 7 -4.54 9.13 -8.04
CA ASN A 7 -5.54 9.99 -8.67
C ASN A 7 -4.91 10.83 -9.80
N ASP A 8 -5.74 11.59 -10.51
CA ASP A 8 -5.32 12.41 -11.65
C ASP A 8 -4.33 13.52 -11.28
N THR A 9 -4.30 13.94 -10.01
CA THR A 9 -3.34 14.94 -9.51
C THR A 9 -2.01 14.32 -9.09
N GLY A 10 -1.86 13.00 -9.22
CA GLY A 10 -0.67 12.24 -8.81
C GLY A 10 -0.62 11.90 -7.32
N ASP A 11 -1.68 12.21 -6.59
CA ASP A 11 -1.81 11.94 -5.16
C ASP A 11 -2.37 10.53 -4.92
N PHE A 12 -2.11 10.01 -3.72
CA PHE A 12 -2.60 8.71 -3.31
C PHE A 12 -3.82 8.83 -2.39
N GLY A 13 -4.79 7.95 -2.62
CA GLY A 13 -5.95 7.77 -1.75
C GLY A 13 -6.23 6.29 -1.54
N LEU A 14 -6.90 5.97 -0.44
CA LEU A 14 -7.37 4.62 -0.17
C LEU A 14 -8.71 4.35 -0.86
N THR A 15 -8.93 3.11 -1.24
CA THR A 15 -10.27 2.59 -1.54
C THR A 15 -11.05 2.40 -0.24
N ASP A 16 -12.36 2.25 -0.37
CA ASP A 16 -13.16 1.59 0.66
C ASP A 16 -12.69 0.13 0.84
N ASP A 17 -13.18 -0.53 1.87
CA ASP A 17 -12.88 -1.95 2.07
C ASP A 17 -13.49 -2.80 0.96
N ILE A 18 -12.63 -3.51 0.22
CA ILE A 18 -13.00 -4.31 -0.94
C ILE A 18 -13.22 -5.76 -0.51
N PRO A 19 -14.39 -6.36 -0.79
CA PRO A 19 -14.63 -7.78 -0.60
C PRO A 19 -13.65 -8.66 -1.40
N ASP A 20 -13.31 -9.82 -0.85
CA ASP A 20 -12.30 -10.74 -1.41
C ASP A 20 -12.56 -11.17 -2.86
N ASP A 21 -13.82 -11.24 -3.29
CA ASP A 21 -14.25 -11.63 -4.63
C ASP A 21 -14.28 -10.46 -5.63
N GLN A 22 -14.05 -9.22 -5.15
CA GLN A 22 -14.10 -7.98 -5.94
C GLN A 22 -12.75 -7.27 -6.01
N VAL A 23 -11.68 -7.87 -5.48
CA VAL A 23 -10.35 -7.27 -5.47
C VAL A 23 -9.84 -7.11 -6.92
N PRO A 24 -9.63 -5.88 -7.41
CA PRO A 24 -9.11 -5.65 -8.75
C PRO A 24 -7.63 -6.06 -8.83
N PRO A 25 -7.04 -6.23 -10.03
CA PRO A 25 -5.60 -6.42 -10.18
C PRO A 25 -4.81 -5.30 -9.50
N TYR A 26 -3.81 -5.68 -8.71
CA TYR A 26 -3.02 -4.75 -7.90
C TYR A 26 -1.57 -5.18 -7.82
N ALA A 27 -0.68 -4.20 -7.60
CA ALA A 27 0.69 -4.45 -7.18
C ALA A 27 0.77 -4.54 -5.66
N ILE A 28 1.80 -5.21 -5.14
CA ILE A 28 2.08 -5.25 -3.71
C ILE A 28 3.52 -4.80 -3.45
N LEU A 29 3.73 -4.02 -2.39
CA LEU A 29 5.06 -3.61 -1.96
C LEU A 29 5.58 -4.55 -0.88
N SER A 30 6.69 -5.22 -1.16
CA SER A 30 7.55 -5.84 -0.16
C SER A 30 8.65 -4.86 0.22
N HIS A 31 8.80 -4.61 1.52
CA HIS A 31 9.75 -3.64 2.04
C HIS A 31 10.14 -3.99 3.47
N THR A 32 11.23 -3.39 3.94
CA THR A 32 11.52 -3.30 5.37
C THR A 32 10.86 -2.06 5.94
N TRP A 33 10.43 -2.14 7.20
CA TRP A 33 10.00 -0.96 7.92
C TRP A 33 11.22 -0.15 8.35
N GLY A 34 11.08 1.17 8.36
CA GLY A 34 12.12 2.10 8.78
C GLY A 34 11.53 3.34 9.43
N ASP A 35 12.35 4.37 9.56
CA ASP A 35 11.91 5.61 10.19
C ASP A 35 10.98 6.41 9.28
N GLY A 36 9.95 7.00 9.88
CA GLY A 36 9.01 7.85 9.17
C GLY A 36 8.12 7.08 8.18
N GLU A 37 7.67 5.87 8.56
CA GLU A 37 6.62 5.16 7.83
C GLU A 37 5.41 6.04 7.58
N VAL A 38 4.83 5.90 6.38
CA VAL A 38 3.51 6.44 6.11
C VAL A 38 2.49 5.46 6.67
N LEU A 39 1.63 5.95 7.54
CA LEU A 39 0.58 5.18 8.20
C LEU A 39 -0.77 5.43 7.54
N PHE A 40 -1.76 4.60 7.88
CA PHE A 40 -3.14 4.74 7.40
C PHE A 40 -3.67 6.16 7.62
N ARG A 41 -3.45 6.69 8.84
CA ARG A 41 -3.88 8.04 9.21
C ARG A 41 -3.21 9.14 8.38
N ASP A 42 -1.94 8.97 8.02
CA ASP A 42 -1.22 9.95 7.19
C ASP A 42 -1.82 10.06 5.78
N ILE A 43 -2.35 8.95 5.22
CA ILE A 43 -3.09 8.97 3.96
C ILE A 43 -4.43 9.68 4.12
N MET A 44 -5.18 9.35 5.16
CA MET A 44 -6.50 9.94 5.43
C MET A 44 -6.44 11.44 5.68
N ASP A 45 -5.42 11.91 6.39
CA ASP A 45 -5.24 13.32 6.73
C ASP A 45 -4.42 14.08 5.65
N GLY A 46 -3.94 13.39 4.61
CA GLY A 46 -3.17 14.00 3.50
C GLY A 46 -1.76 14.47 3.86
N THR A 47 -1.21 14.02 5.00
CA THR A 47 0.09 14.45 5.53
C THR A 47 1.26 13.56 5.09
N TYR A 48 0.98 12.49 4.34
CA TYR A 48 1.96 11.46 3.97
C TYR A 48 3.18 11.96 3.17
N LYS A 49 3.06 13.04 2.39
CA LYS A 49 4.15 13.51 1.50
C LYS A 49 5.40 14.01 2.23
N SER A 50 5.27 14.43 3.49
CA SER A 50 6.39 14.92 4.29
C SER A 50 7.16 13.80 5.01
N LYS A 51 6.65 12.56 4.96
CA LYS A 51 7.24 11.41 5.63
C LYS A 51 8.37 10.80 4.79
N ALA A 52 9.42 10.32 5.43
CA ALA A 52 10.54 9.65 4.74
C ALA A 52 10.06 8.39 3.99
N GLY A 53 9.13 7.64 4.58
CA GLY A 53 8.48 6.47 3.97
C GLY A 53 7.61 6.79 2.75
N TYR A 54 7.42 8.05 2.38
CA TYR A 54 6.72 8.39 1.14
C TYR A 54 7.46 7.91 -0.10
N ALA A 55 8.79 7.87 -0.08
CA ALA A 55 9.61 7.51 -1.23
C ALA A 55 9.25 6.12 -1.80
N LYS A 56 9.02 5.14 -0.92
CA LYS A 56 8.65 3.77 -1.31
C LYS A 56 7.21 3.64 -1.78
N ILE A 57 6.27 4.42 -1.21
CA ILE A 57 4.89 4.48 -1.71
C ILE A 57 4.87 5.07 -3.11
N ARG A 58 5.57 6.19 -3.30
CA ARG A 58 5.71 6.84 -4.61
C ARG A 58 6.33 5.87 -5.62
N TYR A 59 7.42 5.21 -5.26
CA TYR A 59 8.05 4.19 -6.11
C TYR A 59 7.07 3.09 -6.51
N CYS A 60 6.34 2.51 -5.54
CA CYS A 60 5.38 1.45 -5.81
C CYS A 60 4.26 1.94 -6.75
N GLY A 61 3.70 3.13 -6.50
CA GLY A 61 2.65 3.71 -7.33
C GLY A 61 3.12 4.07 -8.74
N ASP A 62 4.34 4.61 -8.89
CA ASP A 62 4.95 4.91 -10.19
C ASP A 62 5.19 3.63 -10.99
N GLN A 63 5.75 2.60 -10.37
CA GLN A 63 6.02 1.32 -11.03
C GLN A 63 4.73 0.56 -11.38
N ALA A 64 3.74 0.56 -10.49
CA ALA A 64 2.43 -0.02 -10.75
C ALA A 64 1.76 0.65 -11.96
N ALA A 65 1.78 1.99 -12.01
CA ALA A 65 1.22 2.74 -13.13
C ALA A 65 1.94 2.44 -14.46
N HIS A 66 3.28 2.34 -14.43
CA HIS A 66 4.07 1.94 -15.60
C HIS A 66 3.69 0.54 -16.11
N ASP A 67 3.37 -0.38 -15.21
CA ASP A 67 2.95 -1.74 -15.53
C ASP A 67 1.44 -1.87 -15.79
N GLY A 68 0.69 -0.76 -15.88
CA GLY A 68 -0.74 -0.74 -16.18
C GLY A 68 -1.66 -1.12 -15.01
N LEU A 69 -1.16 -1.06 -13.78
CA LEU A 69 -1.91 -1.33 -12.56
C LEU A 69 -2.32 -0.02 -11.87
N ASN A 70 -3.62 0.17 -11.69
CA ASN A 70 -4.17 1.36 -11.03
C ASN A 70 -4.13 1.28 -9.50
N PHE A 71 -4.00 0.07 -8.96
CA PHE A 71 -4.06 -0.20 -7.54
C PHE A 71 -2.78 -0.85 -7.05
N PHE A 72 -2.42 -0.53 -5.82
CA PHE A 72 -1.32 -1.18 -5.14
C PHE A 72 -1.58 -1.26 -3.63
N TRP A 73 -0.85 -2.13 -2.95
CA TRP A 73 -0.99 -2.35 -1.52
C TRP A 73 0.33 -2.19 -0.78
N VAL A 74 0.27 -1.51 0.36
CA VAL A 74 1.39 -1.33 1.30
C VAL A 74 0.86 -1.51 2.72
N ASP A 75 1.42 -2.47 3.47
CA ASP A 75 0.88 -2.88 4.77
C ASP A 75 0.80 -1.74 5.80
N THR A 76 1.74 -0.79 5.73
CA THR A 76 1.85 0.29 6.72
C THR A 76 0.70 1.29 6.64
N CYS A 77 0.15 1.50 5.44
CA CYS A 77 -0.89 2.51 5.22
C CYS A 77 -2.20 1.98 4.64
N CYS A 78 -2.26 0.74 4.15
CA CYS A 78 -3.52 0.11 3.73
C CYS A 78 -4.29 -0.52 4.90
N ILE A 79 -3.60 -0.87 6.00
CA ILE A 79 -4.19 -1.42 7.22
C ILE A 79 -4.30 -0.33 8.28
N ASP A 80 -5.48 -0.15 8.87
CA ASP A 80 -5.62 0.62 10.10
C ASP A 80 -5.16 -0.23 11.29
N LYS A 81 -3.87 -0.10 11.63
CA LYS A 81 -3.25 -0.83 12.74
C LYS A 81 -3.78 -0.41 14.12
N SER A 82 -4.57 0.67 14.22
CA SER A 82 -5.25 1.05 15.46
C SER A 82 -6.51 0.23 15.72
N ASN A 83 -7.08 -0.38 14.68
CA ASN A 83 -8.18 -1.31 14.76
C ASN A 83 -7.65 -2.74 14.92
N SER A 84 -7.75 -3.30 16.13
CA SER A 84 -7.21 -4.62 16.44
C SER A 84 -7.88 -5.76 15.66
N ALA A 85 -9.17 -5.66 15.36
CA ALA A 85 -9.88 -6.65 14.56
C ALA A 85 -9.34 -6.66 13.13
N GLU A 86 -9.20 -5.48 12.53
CA GLU A 86 -8.64 -5.35 11.19
C GLU A 86 -7.18 -5.81 11.12
N LEU A 87 -6.37 -5.45 12.11
CA LEU A 87 -4.98 -5.89 12.18
C LEU A 87 -4.88 -7.41 12.23
N GLN A 88 -5.72 -8.07 13.03
CA GLN A 88 -5.75 -9.52 13.15
C GLN A 88 -6.18 -10.20 11.84
N ASP A 89 -7.21 -9.66 11.19
CA ASP A 89 -7.70 -10.17 9.90
C ASP A 89 -6.65 -9.99 8.80
N ALA A 90 -5.96 -8.85 8.79
CA ALA A 90 -4.88 -8.56 7.87
C ALA A 90 -3.70 -9.52 8.06
N LEU A 91 -3.30 -9.82 9.30
CA LEU A 91 -2.24 -10.79 9.59
C LEU A 91 -2.60 -12.19 9.08
N ASN A 92 -3.85 -12.61 9.27
CA ASN A 92 -4.33 -13.92 8.79
C ASN A 92 -4.45 -13.98 7.25
N SER A 93 -4.62 -12.83 6.59
CA SER A 93 -4.85 -12.74 5.15
C SER A 93 -3.63 -12.30 4.34
N MET A 94 -2.56 -11.83 4.99
CA MET A 94 -1.41 -11.20 4.35
C MET A 94 -0.76 -12.10 3.30
N PHE A 95 -0.55 -13.39 3.63
CA PHE A 95 0.00 -14.35 2.67
C PHE A 95 -0.85 -14.45 1.40
N ARG A 96 -2.18 -14.45 1.53
CA ARG A 96 -3.11 -14.50 0.40
C ARG A 96 -3.01 -13.23 -0.44
N TRP A 97 -2.83 -12.07 0.19
CA TRP A 97 -2.64 -10.82 -0.52
C TRP A 97 -1.35 -10.82 -1.34
N TYR A 98 -0.23 -11.24 -0.75
CA TYR A 98 1.02 -11.41 -1.50
C TYR A 98 0.89 -12.42 -2.64
N ARG A 99 0.23 -13.55 -2.41
CA ARG A 99 0.03 -14.60 -3.42
C ARG A 99 -0.81 -14.13 -4.62
N ASN A 100 -1.81 -13.29 -4.37
CA ASN A 100 -2.79 -12.87 -5.38
C ASN A 100 -2.41 -11.55 -6.08
N ALA A 101 -1.37 -10.86 -5.64
CA ALA A 101 -0.89 -9.66 -6.29
C ALA A 101 -0.42 -9.96 -7.73
N ALA A 102 -0.77 -9.08 -8.67
CA ALA A 102 -0.34 -9.21 -10.06
C ALA A 102 1.17 -8.97 -10.21
N LYS A 103 1.73 -8.10 -9.37
CA LYS A 103 3.15 -7.77 -9.28
C LYS A 103 3.55 -7.59 -7.82
N CYS A 104 4.75 -8.03 -7.47
CA CYS A 104 5.38 -7.73 -6.18
C CYS A 104 6.64 -6.92 -6.44
N TYR A 105 6.68 -5.69 -5.96
CA TYR A 105 7.85 -4.83 -6.03
C TYR A 105 8.59 -4.88 -4.70
N VAL A 106 9.91 -4.98 -4.76
CA VAL A 106 10.76 -4.97 -3.58
C VAL A 106 11.45 -3.63 -3.50
N TYR A 107 11.36 -2.96 -2.33
CA TYR A 107 12.07 -1.72 -2.06
C TYR A 107 13.09 -1.95 -0.94
N LEU A 108 14.37 -1.87 -1.29
CA LEU A 108 15.50 -1.99 -0.36
C LEU A 108 16.12 -0.61 -0.18
N THR A 109 16.05 -0.07 1.04
CA THR A 109 16.52 1.30 1.35
C THR A 109 18.03 1.46 1.30
N ASP A 110 18.78 0.36 1.36
CA ASP A 110 20.22 0.28 1.53
C ASP A 110 20.97 -0.17 0.26
N VAL A 111 20.27 -0.32 -0.87
CA VAL A 111 20.88 -0.71 -2.15
C VAL A 111 20.88 0.49 -3.09
N SER A 112 22.10 0.96 -3.43
CA SER A 112 22.37 2.08 -4.35
C SER A 112 22.92 1.57 -5.67
#